data_AF-A0A6N7M5E0-F1
#
_entry.id   AF-A0A6N7M5E0-F1
#
_cell.length_a   1.000
_cell.length_b   1.000
_cell.length_c   1.000
_cell.angle_alpha   90.00
_cell.angle_beta   90.00
_cell.angle_gamma   90.00
#
_symmetry.space_group_name_H-M   'P 1'
#
loop_
_entity.id
_entity.type
_entity.pdbx_description
1 polymer ?
#
loop_
_entity_poly.entity_id
_entity_poly.type
_entity_poly.pdbx_seq_one_letter_code
_entity_poly.pdbx_strand_id
1 'polypeptide(L)'
;MNINFLEPGYLFLLVALPLLYFFYRSAKQIFLGFRSLTLLLIVLSLAGLSYSRYLERVNLIFLLDVSDSVGLQNRQKALAVIEEILREKKRGDRAGLVVFGAEASVDTAPDDNIAEFDITSEVASEATDIGGAIQLALAAFPERGIKRILLLSDGNENLGNALDMAANARALGVEINVLPLIPEISKEEVYLKEIAAPESIKAGESHEIRVIIGSSYETPASLTFLKDGGYAGEDEVRLEVGENELIYLNNFAESGLHKYSVLVQAAGDRVLENNRGDTFIQVEGKPSLLYVSSEKSIS
;
A
#
# COMPACT_ATOMS: atom_id res chain seq x y z
N MET A 1 33.99 10.69 -5.57
CA MET A 1 34.49 12.04 -5.88
C MET A 1 34.92 12.02 -7.34
N ASN A 2 34.08 12.51 -8.25
CA ASN A 2 34.33 12.36 -9.68
C ASN A 2 34.58 13.72 -10.30
N ILE A 3 35.76 13.88 -10.90
CA ILE A 3 36.09 15.03 -11.73
C ILE A 3 35.72 14.63 -13.15
N ASN A 4 34.74 15.32 -13.73
CA ASN A 4 34.30 15.09 -15.10
C ASN A 4 34.72 16.28 -15.98
N PHE A 5 35.12 15.97 -17.21
CA PHE A 5 35.38 16.93 -18.28
C PHE A 5 34.35 16.67 -19.37
N LEU A 6 33.57 17.68 -19.74
CA LEU A 6 32.57 17.53 -20.81
C LEU A 6 33.25 17.36 -22.17
N GLU A 7 34.39 18.03 -22.36
CA GLU A 7 35.14 18.03 -23.63
C GLU A 7 36.64 17.82 -23.33
N PRO A 8 37.06 16.56 -23.05
CA PRO A 8 38.44 16.27 -22.64
C PRO A 8 39.48 16.64 -23.70
N GLY A 9 39.08 16.82 -24.97
CA GLY A 9 39.95 17.23 -26.06
C GLY A 9 40.65 18.57 -25.82
N TYR A 10 40.06 19.50 -25.06
CA TYR A 10 40.71 20.77 -24.76
C TYR A 10 41.90 20.64 -23.80
N LEU A 11 42.05 19.52 -23.09
CA LEU A 11 43.22 19.26 -22.24
C LEU A 11 44.52 19.17 -23.06
N PHE A 12 44.46 18.85 -24.36
CA PHE A 12 45.63 18.87 -25.24
C PHE A 12 46.23 20.28 -25.38
N LEU A 13 45.47 21.35 -25.13
CA LEU A 13 45.99 22.72 -25.11
C LEU A 13 46.99 22.96 -23.97
N LEU A 14 47.05 22.08 -22.95
CA LEU A 14 48.07 22.16 -21.91
C LEU A 14 49.48 21.91 -22.45
N VAL A 15 49.64 21.30 -23.63
CA VAL A 15 50.94 21.17 -24.32
C VAL A 15 51.54 22.53 -24.69
N ALA A 16 50.73 23.60 -24.75
CA ALA A 16 51.22 24.96 -24.95
C ALA A 16 51.99 25.52 -23.73
N LEU A 17 51.83 24.95 -22.53
CA LEU A 17 52.53 25.41 -21.31
C LEU A 17 54.07 25.20 -21.37
N PRO A 18 54.59 24.01 -21.72
CA PRO A 18 56.04 23.83 -21.88
C PRO A 18 56.61 24.65 -23.05
N LEU A 19 55.83 24.88 -24.12
CA LEU A 19 56.23 25.77 -25.22
C LEU A 19 56.34 27.22 -24.74
N LEU A 20 55.36 27.72 -23.98
CA LEU A 20 55.41 29.05 -23.36
C LEU A 20 56.63 29.18 -22.43
N TYR A 21 56.93 28.15 -21.64
CA TYR A 21 58.12 28.15 -20.79
C TYR A 21 59.41 28.23 -21.61
N PHE A 22 59.53 27.47 -22.69
CA PHE A 22 60.70 27.46 -23.57
C PHE A 22 60.92 28.82 -24.25
N PHE A 23 59.85 29.44 -24.79
CA PHE A 23 59.92 30.72 -25.49
C PHE A 23 60.11 31.93 -24.55
N TYR A 24 59.57 31.88 -23.33
CA TYR A 24 59.61 32.99 -22.37
C TYR A 24 60.57 32.77 -21.19
N ARG A 25 61.55 31.85 -21.31
CA ARG A 25 62.55 31.57 -20.25
C ARG A 25 63.38 32.78 -19.79
N SER A 26 63.45 33.82 -20.63
CA SER A 26 64.17 35.07 -20.35
C SER A 26 63.32 36.11 -19.59
N ALA A 27 62.03 35.86 -19.39
CA ALA A 27 61.13 36.72 -18.64
C ALA A 27 61.25 36.49 -17.12
N LYS A 28 60.91 37.50 -16.31
CA LYS A 28 60.83 37.33 -14.85
C LYS A 28 59.83 36.21 -14.52
N GLN A 29 60.29 35.22 -13.75
CA GLN A 29 59.56 33.98 -13.44
C GLN A 29 58.14 34.21 -12.89
N ILE A 30 57.91 35.32 -12.17
CA ILE A 30 56.61 35.70 -11.63
C ILE A 30 55.56 35.91 -12.74
N PHE A 31 55.89 36.64 -13.81
CA PHE A 31 54.94 36.86 -14.91
C PHE A 31 54.65 35.59 -15.71
N LEU A 32 55.65 34.71 -15.82
CA LEU A 32 55.47 33.41 -16.45
C LEU A 32 54.52 32.52 -15.62
N GLY A 33 54.66 32.54 -14.30
CA GLY A 33 53.74 31.84 -13.38
C GLY A 33 52.29 32.30 -13.53
N PHE A 34 52.04 33.61 -13.53
CA PHE A 34 50.69 34.16 -13.73
C PHE A 34 50.11 33.80 -15.10
N ARG A 35 50.89 33.90 -16.19
CA ARG A 35 50.41 33.54 -17.53
C ARG A 35 50.08 32.05 -17.66
N SER A 36 50.91 31.19 -17.11
CA SER A 36 50.65 29.75 -17.06
C SER A 36 49.40 29.42 -16.26
N LEU A 37 49.19 30.10 -15.13
CA LEU A 37 47.98 29.93 -14.32
C LEU A 37 46.72 30.40 -15.06
N THR A 38 46.76 31.56 -15.73
CA THR A 38 45.64 32.04 -16.54
C THR A 38 45.31 31.08 -17.68
N LEU A 39 46.33 30.59 -18.40
CA LEU A 39 46.13 29.62 -19.48
C LEU A 39 45.53 28.31 -18.94
N LEU A 40 46.02 27.82 -17.80
CA LEU A 40 45.48 26.65 -17.13
C LEU A 40 44.00 26.84 -16.78
N LEU A 41 43.62 27.98 -16.18
CA LEU A 41 42.22 28.27 -15.83
C LEU A 41 41.32 28.37 -17.06
N ILE A 42 41.80 28.98 -18.15
CA ILE A 42 41.06 29.05 -19.42
C ILE A 42 40.86 27.64 -20.00
N VAL A 43 41.90 26.81 -20.01
CA VAL A 43 41.82 25.43 -20.53
C VAL A 43 40.88 24.58 -19.68
N LEU A 44 40.94 24.69 -18.35
CA LEU A 44 40.02 23.98 -17.46
C LEU A 44 38.57 24.44 -17.64
N SER A 45 38.35 25.73 -17.88
CA SER A 45 37.02 26.27 -18.20
C SER A 45 36.50 25.75 -19.54
N LEU A 46 37.34 25.70 -20.57
CA LEU A 46 36.99 25.18 -21.91
C LEU A 46 36.76 23.67 -21.91
N ALA A 47 37.55 22.92 -21.14
CA ALA A 47 37.36 21.48 -20.94
C ALA A 47 36.09 21.14 -20.14
N GLY A 48 35.39 22.17 -19.63
CA GLY A 48 34.19 22.02 -18.85
C GLY A 48 34.46 21.30 -17.52
N LEU A 49 35.52 21.68 -16.81
CA LEU A 49 35.82 21.12 -15.49
C LEU A 49 34.61 21.35 -14.58
N SER A 50 33.87 20.27 -14.31
CA SER A 50 32.72 20.29 -13.43
C SER A 50 33.06 19.54 -12.15
N TYR A 51 33.01 20.26 -11.03
CA TYR A 51 33.15 19.68 -9.70
C TYR A 51 31.77 19.34 -9.16
N SER A 52 31.29 18.14 -9.48
CA SER A 52 30.04 17.64 -8.88
C SER A 52 30.36 16.86 -7.62
N ARG A 53 30.07 17.45 -6.45
CA ARG A 53 29.76 16.62 -5.27
C ARG A 53 28.39 16.03 -5.52
N TYR A 54 28.34 14.84 -6.13
CA TYR A 54 27.20 13.95 -5.89
C TYR A 54 27.21 13.68 -4.38
N LEU A 55 26.48 14.51 -3.63
CA LEU A 55 25.93 14.05 -2.37
C LEU A 55 24.96 12.95 -2.80
N GLU A 56 25.32 11.70 -2.51
CA GLU A 56 24.46 10.53 -2.66
C GLU A 56 23.25 10.69 -1.71
N ARG A 57 22.40 11.67 -2.00
CA ARG A 57 21.17 11.92 -1.25
C ARG A 57 20.18 10.89 -1.71
N VAL A 58 19.68 10.12 -0.76
CA VAL A 58 18.67 9.10 -1.00
C VAL A 58 17.30 9.73 -0.79
N ASN A 59 16.42 9.55 -1.75
CA ASN A 59 14.99 9.74 -1.60
C ASN A 59 14.39 8.36 -1.39
N LEU A 60 13.92 8.09 -0.18
CA LEU A 60 13.27 6.83 0.19
C LEU A 60 11.76 7.08 0.31
N ILE A 61 10.96 6.34 -0.45
CA ILE A 61 9.51 6.33 -0.28
C ILE A 61 9.11 4.97 0.30
N PHE A 62 8.41 5.00 1.43
CA PHE A 62 7.78 3.83 2.02
C PHE A 62 6.41 3.62 1.38
N LEU A 63 6.14 2.41 0.91
CA LEU A 63 4.78 2.00 0.51
C LEU A 63 4.26 1.09 1.60
N LEU A 64 3.27 1.57 2.35
CA LEU A 64 2.66 0.82 3.43
C LEU A 64 1.31 0.26 2.99
N ASP A 65 1.22 -1.06 2.97
CA ASP A 65 -0.02 -1.78 2.71
C ASP A 65 -0.92 -1.75 3.95
N VAL A 66 -2.12 -1.22 3.78
CA VAL A 66 -3.16 -1.18 4.81
C VAL A 66 -4.38 -2.00 4.43
N SER A 67 -4.22 -2.96 3.51
CA SER A 67 -5.27 -3.94 3.21
C SER A 67 -5.60 -4.81 4.42
N ASP A 68 -6.82 -5.36 4.42
CA ASP A 68 -7.32 -6.18 5.52
C ASP A 68 -6.45 -7.43 5.79
N SER A 69 -5.78 -7.97 4.76
CA SER A 69 -4.93 -9.16 4.90
C SER A 69 -3.63 -8.93 5.68
N VAL A 70 -3.15 -7.69 5.77
CA VAL A 70 -1.95 -7.35 6.56
C VAL A 70 -2.25 -7.41 8.07
N GLY A 71 -3.43 -6.95 8.48
CA GLY A 71 -3.86 -6.88 9.87
C GLY A 71 -3.21 -5.76 10.71
N LEU A 72 -3.91 -5.29 11.75
CA LEU A 72 -3.46 -4.15 12.57
C LEU A 72 -2.09 -4.36 13.26
N GLN A 73 -1.78 -5.56 13.73
CA GLN A 73 -0.50 -5.84 14.40
C GLN A 73 0.70 -5.68 13.46
N ASN A 74 0.60 -6.14 12.22
CA ASN A 74 1.69 -5.99 11.26
C ASN A 74 1.83 -4.56 10.77
N ARG A 75 0.72 -3.81 10.64
CA ARG A 75 0.77 -2.37 10.36
C ARG A 75 1.54 -1.61 11.45
N GLN A 76 1.31 -1.93 12.72
CA GLN A 76 2.07 -1.34 13.84
C GLN A 76 3.56 -1.74 13.81
N LYS A 77 3.87 -3.01 13.53
CA LYS A 77 5.26 -3.46 13.35
C LYS A 77 5.94 -2.74 12.18
N ALA A 78 5.22 -2.54 11.07
CA ALA A 78 5.71 -1.84 9.89
C ALA A 78 6.06 -0.38 10.21
N LEU A 79 5.18 0.35 10.92
CA LEU A 79 5.46 1.71 11.39
C LEU A 79 6.68 1.78 12.31
N ALA A 80 6.82 0.84 13.25
CA ALA A 80 8.00 0.77 14.12
C ALA A 80 9.31 0.57 13.35
N VAL A 81 9.29 -0.26 12.29
CA VAL A 81 10.46 -0.45 11.40
C VAL A 81 10.75 0.82 10.60
N ILE A 82 9.71 1.52 10.11
CA ILE A 82 9.88 2.79 9.40
C ILE A 82 10.55 3.81 10.34
N GLU A 83 10.10 3.94 11.58
CA GLU A 83 10.74 4.81 12.58
C GLU A 83 12.21 4.46 12.83
N GLU A 84 12.55 3.17 12.93
CA GLU A 84 13.93 2.72 13.09
C GLU A 84 14.80 3.16 11.91
N ILE A 85 14.30 3.00 10.68
CA ILE A 85 15.00 3.45 9.46
C ILE A 85 15.15 4.97 9.44
N LEU A 86 14.13 5.73 9.86
CA LEU A 86 14.19 7.19 9.94
C LEU A 86 15.26 7.67 10.92
N ARG A 87 15.55 6.93 12.00
CA ARG A 87 16.61 7.29 12.96
C ARG A 87 18.01 7.15 12.38
N GLU A 88 18.21 6.27 11.40
CA GLU A 88 19.48 6.08 10.70
C GLU A 88 19.67 7.03 9.51
N LYS A 89 18.62 7.79 9.15
CA LYS A 89 18.59 8.74 8.05
C LYS A 89 19.70 9.78 8.17
N LYS A 90 20.49 9.95 7.10
CA LYS A 90 21.55 10.97 7.08
C LYS A 90 20.97 12.34 6.75
N ARG A 91 21.73 13.37 7.11
CA ARG A 91 21.35 14.76 6.83
C ARG A 91 21.28 15.00 5.32
N GLY A 92 20.10 15.40 4.85
CA GLY A 92 19.82 15.68 3.43
C GLY A 92 19.25 14.51 2.62
N ASP A 93 19.11 13.33 3.22
CA ASP A 93 18.22 12.29 2.70
C ASP A 93 16.77 12.73 2.89
N ARG A 94 15.87 12.25 2.03
CA ARG A 94 14.44 12.54 2.09
C ARG A 94 13.67 11.25 2.28
N ALA A 95 12.65 11.31 3.12
CA ALA A 95 11.73 10.21 3.35
C ALA A 95 10.32 10.67 2.96
N GLY A 96 9.50 9.78 2.40
CA GLY A 96 8.08 10.00 2.17
C GLY A 96 7.29 8.73 2.42
N LEU A 97 5.99 8.86 2.63
CA LEU A 97 5.08 7.74 2.90
C LEU A 97 3.92 7.77 1.91
N VAL A 98 3.70 6.64 1.26
CA VAL A 98 2.50 6.32 0.48
C VAL A 98 1.80 5.19 1.20
N VAL A 99 0.51 5.35 1.43
CA VAL A 99 -0.36 4.33 2.03
C VAL A 99 -1.26 3.80 0.93
N PHE A 100 -1.46 2.49 0.88
CA PHE A 100 -2.26 1.88 -0.18
C PHE A 100 -3.07 0.67 0.28
N GLY A 101 -4.19 0.47 -0.41
CA GLY A 101 -5.07 -0.69 -0.36
C GLY A 101 -5.65 -0.88 -1.76
N ALA A 102 -6.97 -0.69 -1.95
CA ALA A 102 -7.59 -0.69 -3.28
C ALA A 102 -7.13 0.48 -4.16
N GLU A 103 -6.73 1.58 -3.53
CA GLU A 103 -6.05 2.70 -4.16
C GLU A 103 -4.83 3.13 -3.34
N ALA A 104 -3.97 3.97 -3.94
CA ALA A 104 -2.80 4.53 -3.28
C ALA A 104 -2.97 6.04 -3.06
N SER A 105 -2.50 6.50 -1.89
CA SER A 105 -2.49 7.92 -1.51
C SER A 105 -1.11 8.33 -0.98
N VAL A 106 -0.63 9.51 -1.38
CA VAL A 106 0.57 10.11 -0.78
C VAL A 106 0.17 10.72 0.55
N ASP A 107 0.50 10.03 1.63
CA ASP A 107 0.24 10.52 2.97
C ASP A 107 1.22 11.62 3.36
N THR A 108 2.51 11.41 3.08
CA THR A 108 3.55 12.41 3.29
C THR A 108 4.52 12.47 2.12
N ALA A 109 4.65 13.64 1.50
CA ALA A 109 5.58 13.86 0.40
C ALA A 109 7.06 13.80 0.86
N PRO A 110 8.02 13.44 -0.03
CA PRO A 110 9.43 13.30 0.36
C PRO A 110 10.08 14.58 0.91
N ASP A 111 10.37 14.60 2.21
CA ASP A 111 11.02 15.73 2.92
C ASP A 111 12.23 15.28 3.74
N ASP A 112 13.16 16.21 4.04
CA ASP A 112 14.36 15.92 4.81
C ASP A 112 14.19 16.16 6.33
N ASN A 113 13.07 16.72 6.77
CA ASN A 113 12.76 17.02 8.18
C ASN A 113 11.73 16.07 8.81
N ILE A 114 11.55 14.89 8.26
CA ILE A 114 10.64 13.87 8.80
C ILE A 114 11.34 13.07 9.90
N ALA A 115 10.72 13.02 11.08
CA ALA A 115 11.14 12.21 12.21
C ALA A 115 10.21 11.02 12.48
N GLU A 116 8.93 11.16 12.13
CA GLU A 116 7.87 10.18 12.34
C GLU A 116 6.79 10.40 11.28
N PHE A 117 5.98 9.37 11.01
CA PHE A 117 4.81 9.47 10.15
C PHE A 117 3.54 9.17 10.95
N ASP A 118 2.58 10.09 10.86
CA ASP A 118 1.22 9.85 11.31
C ASP A 118 0.35 9.56 10.10
N ILE A 119 -0.24 8.36 10.02
CA ILE A 119 -1.13 8.00 8.91
C ILE A 119 -2.41 8.84 9.04
N THR A 120 -2.65 9.70 8.06
CA THR A 120 -3.86 10.54 7.97
C THR A 120 -4.76 10.17 6.79
N SER A 121 -4.20 9.46 5.81
CA SER A 121 -4.90 9.02 4.61
C SER A 121 -5.82 7.84 4.93
N GLU A 122 -7.10 7.98 4.59
CA GLU A 122 -8.05 6.87 4.52
C GLU A 122 -8.04 6.33 3.08
N VAL A 123 -7.67 5.06 2.94
CA VAL A 123 -7.74 4.31 1.68
C VAL A 123 -8.56 3.04 1.92
N ALA A 124 -9.31 2.62 0.92
CA ALA A 124 -10.11 1.40 0.93
C ALA A 124 -9.22 0.17 1.16
N SER A 125 -9.54 -0.66 2.16
CA SER A 125 -8.70 -1.78 2.60
C SER A 125 -9.12 -3.15 2.04
N GLU A 126 -10.19 -3.20 1.23
CA GLU A 126 -10.76 -4.46 0.73
C GLU A 126 -9.93 -5.09 -0.41
N ALA A 127 -9.00 -4.33 -0.98
CA ALA A 127 -8.12 -4.77 -2.06
C ALA A 127 -6.68 -4.30 -1.84
N THR A 128 -5.77 -4.78 -2.68
CA THR A 128 -4.34 -4.53 -2.63
C THR A 128 -3.84 -4.24 -4.05
N ASP A 129 -3.57 -2.96 -4.33
CA ASP A 129 -2.99 -2.45 -5.58
C ASP A 129 -1.54 -1.97 -5.40
N ILE A 130 -0.62 -2.92 -5.44
CA ILE A 130 0.82 -2.65 -5.32
C ILE A 130 1.33 -1.92 -6.56
N GLY A 131 0.84 -2.26 -7.75
CA GLY A 131 1.17 -1.59 -9.01
C GLY A 131 0.87 -0.09 -8.97
N GLY A 132 -0.34 0.28 -8.55
CA GLY A 132 -0.79 1.66 -8.38
C GLY A 132 0.05 2.41 -7.33
N ALA A 133 0.39 1.75 -6.22
CA ALA A 133 1.27 2.32 -5.20
C ALA A 133 2.68 2.63 -5.74
N ILE A 134 3.28 1.69 -6.49
CA ILE A 134 4.58 1.91 -7.14
C ILE A 134 4.48 3.06 -8.14
N GLN A 135 3.43 3.10 -8.95
CA GLN A 135 3.22 4.17 -9.93
C GLN A 135 3.14 5.55 -9.27
N LEU A 136 2.38 5.67 -8.18
CA LEU A 136 2.25 6.91 -7.42
C LEU A 136 3.59 7.34 -6.79
N ALA A 137 4.34 6.40 -6.24
CA ALA A 137 5.66 6.66 -5.68
C ALA A 137 6.65 7.15 -6.74
N LEU A 138 6.62 6.56 -7.95
CA LEU A 138 7.42 7.02 -9.09
C LEU A 138 7.14 8.48 -9.45
N ALA A 139 5.87 8.90 -9.38
CA ALA A 139 5.46 10.28 -9.60
C ALA A 139 5.84 11.23 -8.44
N ALA A 140 5.88 10.74 -7.21
CA ALA A 140 6.19 11.52 -6.01
C ALA A 140 7.69 11.79 -5.80
N PHE A 141 8.58 11.03 -6.45
CA PHE A 141 10.03 11.24 -6.28
C PHE A 141 10.50 12.63 -6.75
N PRO A 142 11.39 13.29 -5.99
CA PRO A 142 12.10 14.48 -6.47
C PRO A 142 12.91 14.20 -7.75
N GLU A 143 13.16 15.26 -8.54
CA GLU A 143 13.93 15.15 -9.79
C GLU A 143 15.38 14.68 -9.60
N ARG A 144 15.98 14.94 -8.43
CA ARG A 144 17.40 14.68 -8.14
C ARG A 144 17.58 13.75 -6.94
N GLY A 145 18.67 13.00 -6.97
CA GLY A 145 19.06 12.05 -5.92
C GLY A 145 18.82 10.60 -6.31
N ILE A 146 19.32 9.68 -5.51
CA ILE A 146 19.09 8.24 -5.68
C ILE A 146 17.65 7.96 -5.21
N LYS A 147 16.88 7.19 -5.98
CA LYS A 147 15.48 6.89 -5.69
C LYS A 147 15.35 5.45 -5.20
N ARG A 148 14.74 5.27 -4.03
CA ARG A 148 14.50 3.97 -3.42
C ARG A 148 13.07 3.85 -2.94
N ILE A 149 12.49 2.69 -3.14
CA ILE A 149 11.19 2.31 -2.60
C ILE A 149 11.45 1.20 -1.58
N LEU A 150 10.83 1.31 -0.40
CA LEU A 150 10.65 0.18 0.51
C LEU A 150 9.16 -0.18 0.52
N LEU A 151 8.82 -1.35 0.00
CA LEU A 151 7.46 -1.90 -0.01
C LEU A 151 7.25 -2.73 1.25
N LEU A 152 6.23 -2.41 2.03
CA LEU A 152 5.79 -3.14 3.22
C LEU A 152 4.40 -3.72 2.94
N SER A 153 4.34 -5.01 2.58
CA SER A 153 3.11 -5.71 2.18
C SER A 153 3.23 -7.21 2.42
N ASP A 154 2.11 -7.92 2.54
CA ASP A 154 2.05 -9.38 2.52
C ASP A 154 2.28 -9.97 1.11
N GLY A 155 2.23 -9.12 0.08
CA GLY A 155 2.54 -9.44 -1.32
C GLY A 155 1.38 -10.03 -2.12
N ASN A 156 0.17 -10.09 -1.55
CA ASN A 156 -0.98 -10.71 -2.21
C ASN A 156 -1.79 -9.71 -3.05
N GLU A 157 -1.18 -9.20 -4.12
CA GLU A 157 -1.84 -8.27 -5.06
C GLU A 157 -3.09 -8.91 -5.68
N ASN A 158 -4.23 -8.22 -5.57
CA ASN A 158 -5.50 -8.64 -6.18
C ASN A 158 -6.09 -7.59 -7.14
N LEU A 159 -5.46 -6.41 -7.22
CA LEU A 159 -5.76 -5.34 -8.16
C LEU A 159 -4.43 -4.78 -8.69
N GLY A 160 -4.36 -4.43 -9.98
CA GLY A 160 -3.14 -3.86 -10.57
C GLY A 160 -2.17 -4.90 -11.12
N ASN A 161 -0.89 -4.49 -11.23
CA ASN A 161 0.19 -5.30 -11.79
C ASN A 161 1.56 -4.80 -11.28
N ALA A 162 1.94 -5.30 -10.11
CA ALA A 162 3.18 -4.96 -9.41
C ALA A 162 4.42 -5.32 -10.23
N LEU A 163 4.41 -6.44 -10.95
CA LEU A 163 5.57 -6.92 -11.69
C LEU A 163 5.94 -5.99 -12.85
N ASP A 164 4.95 -5.57 -13.62
CA ASP A 164 5.16 -4.61 -14.72
C ASP A 164 5.60 -3.24 -14.18
N MET A 165 4.98 -2.78 -13.08
CA MET A 165 5.40 -1.51 -12.47
C MET A 165 6.78 -1.57 -11.83
N ALA A 166 7.17 -2.70 -11.23
CA ALA A 166 8.52 -2.91 -10.73
C ALA A 166 9.56 -2.93 -11.87
N ALA A 167 9.22 -3.51 -13.02
CA ALA A 167 10.07 -3.44 -14.20
C ALA A 167 10.24 -2.00 -14.71
N ASN A 168 9.16 -1.21 -14.72
CA ASN A 168 9.21 0.22 -15.06
C ASN A 168 10.05 1.02 -14.07
N ALA A 169 9.89 0.79 -12.77
CA ALA A 169 10.69 1.42 -11.73
C ALA A 169 12.19 1.13 -11.92
N ARG A 170 12.54 -0.12 -12.20
CA ARG A 170 13.93 -0.52 -12.50
C ARG A 170 14.47 0.20 -13.74
N ALA A 171 13.68 0.31 -14.80
CA ALA A 171 14.07 1.04 -16.02
C ALA A 171 14.34 2.53 -15.75
N LEU A 172 13.68 3.12 -14.75
CA LEU A 172 13.89 4.49 -14.28
C LEU A 172 15.04 4.62 -13.25
N GLY A 173 15.77 3.52 -12.97
CA GLY A 173 16.86 3.51 -12.00
C GLY A 173 16.40 3.59 -10.54
N VAL A 174 15.14 3.22 -10.26
CA VAL A 174 14.58 3.14 -8.90
C VAL A 174 14.79 1.74 -8.35
N GLU A 175 15.39 1.65 -7.18
CA GLU A 175 15.59 0.39 -6.45
C GLU A 175 14.35 0.11 -5.58
N ILE A 176 13.76 -1.08 -5.69
CA ILE A 176 12.66 -1.52 -4.83
C ILE A 176 13.18 -2.61 -3.90
N ASN A 177 13.09 -2.35 -2.60
CA ASN A 177 13.30 -3.33 -1.55
C ASN A 177 11.94 -3.71 -0.94
N VAL A 178 11.82 -4.93 -0.43
CA VAL A 178 10.57 -5.45 0.13
C VAL A 178 10.80 -5.89 1.56
N LEU A 179 9.95 -5.41 2.46
CA LEU A 179 9.78 -5.92 3.81
C LEU A 179 8.46 -6.73 3.84
N PRO A 180 8.52 -8.06 3.85
CA PRO A 180 7.31 -8.87 3.81
C PRO A 180 6.57 -8.77 5.16
N LEU A 181 5.32 -8.32 5.11
CA LEU A 181 4.41 -8.26 6.26
C LEU A 181 3.63 -9.56 6.33
N ILE A 182 4.34 -10.66 6.58
CA ILE A 182 3.73 -11.98 6.68
C ILE A 182 2.81 -11.96 7.92
N PRO A 183 1.50 -12.20 7.76
CA PRO A 183 0.63 -12.46 8.90
C PRO A 183 1.28 -13.54 9.75
N GLU A 184 1.39 -13.33 11.06
CA GLU A 184 1.71 -14.46 11.92
C GLU A 184 0.63 -15.50 11.62
N ILE A 185 1.00 -16.61 10.98
CA ILE A 185 0.09 -17.73 10.73
C ILE A 185 -0.34 -18.13 12.14
N SER A 186 -1.50 -17.62 12.55
CA SER A 186 -2.04 -17.97 13.83
C SER A 186 -2.30 -19.46 13.71
N LYS A 187 -1.63 -20.25 14.54
CA LYS A 187 -1.99 -21.67 14.66
C LYS A 187 -3.45 -21.80 15.08
N GLU A 188 -3.98 -20.74 15.66
CA GLU A 188 -5.31 -20.57 16.17
C GLU A 188 -6.02 -19.49 15.36
N GLU A 189 -6.56 -19.85 14.20
CA GLU A 189 -7.31 -18.96 13.30
C GLU A 189 -8.73 -19.49 13.16
N VAL A 190 -9.70 -18.60 13.29
CA VAL A 190 -11.09 -18.81 12.89
C VAL A 190 -11.43 -17.76 11.86
N TYR A 191 -12.26 -18.10 10.88
CA TYR A 191 -12.74 -17.13 9.91
C TYR A 191 -14.10 -17.52 9.39
N LEU A 192 -14.89 -16.51 9.04
CA LEU A 192 -16.17 -16.72 8.41
C LEU A 192 -15.96 -16.86 6.89
N LYS A 193 -16.20 -18.05 6.37
CA LYS A 193 -15.97 -18.36 4.95
C LYS A 193 -17.13 -17.89 4.08
N GLU A 194 -18.36 -18.20 4.49
CA GLU A 194 -19.55 -17.93 3.68
C GLU A 194 -20.82 -17.85 4.53
N ILE A 195 -21.75 -16.98 4.12
CA ILE A 195 -23.14 -17.00 4.58
C ILE A 195 -24.03 -17.22 3.36
N ALA A 196 -24.54 -18.44 3.21
CA ALA A 196 -25.47 -18.79 2.15
C ALA A 196 -26.91 -18.63 2.65
N ALA A 197 -27.66 -17.75 2.00
CA ALA A 197 -29.08 -17.52 2.24
C ALA A 197 -29.84 -17.48 0.90
N PRO A 198 -31.14 -17.79 0.88
CA PRO A 198 -31.95 -17.61 -0.32
C PRO A 198 -31.97 -16.13 -0.76
N GLU A 199 -31.86 -15.87 -2.06
CA GLU A 199 -31.91 -14.51 -2.61
C GLU A 199 -33.23 -13.80 -2.29
N SER A 200 -34.34 -14.54 -2.31
CA SER A 200 -35.67 -14.02 -2.04
C SER A 200 -36.49 -14.96 -1.15
N ILE A 201 -37.19 -14.40 -0.17
CA ILE A 201 -38.06 -15.13 0.75
C ILE A 201 -39.40 -14.44 0.95
N LYS A 202 -40.43 -15.16 1.42
CA LYS A 202 -41.72 -14.55 1.76
C LYS A 202 -41.73 -14.05 3.20
N ALA A 203 -42.34 -12.88 3.41
CA ALA A 203 -42.52 -12.32 4.74
C ALA A 203 -43.28 -13.30 5.67
N GLY A 204 -42.70 -13.56 6.84
CA GLY A 204 -43.29 -14.37 7.91
C GLY A 204 -42.98 -15.88 7.86
N GLU A 205 -42.29 -16.36 6.83
CA GLU A 205 -41.87 -17.76 6.72
C GLU A 205 -40.44 -17.96 7.25
N SER A 206 -40.18 -19.09 7.91
CA SER A 206 -38.86 -19.45 8.43
C SER A 206 -38.01 -20.06 7.32
N HIS A 207 -36.77 -19.60 7.17
CA HIS A 207 -35.84 -20.06 6.15
C HIS A 207 -34.50 -20.44 6.78
N GLU A 208 -33.81 -21.38 6.14
CA GLU A 208 -32.48 -21.81 6.54
C GLU A 208 -31.44 -20.81 5.99
N ILE A 209 -30.60 -20.31 6.89
CA ILE A 209 -29.37 -19.60 6.57
C ILE A 209 -28.22 -20.51 6.97
N ARG A 210 -27.34 -20.79 6.02
CA ARG A 210 -26.16 -21.64 6.21
C ARG A 210 -24.94 -20.77 6.42
N VAL A 211 -24.23 -21.02 7.50
CA VAL A 211 -23.02 -20.29 7.88
C VAL A 211 -21.86 -21.28 7.84
N ILE A 212 -20.86 -21.00 7.01
CA ILE A 212 -19.65 -21.83 6.87
C ILE A 212 -18.50 -21.11 7.56
N ILE A 213 -17.92 -21.74 8.58
CA ILE A 213 -16.83 -21.20 9.38
C ILE A 213 -15.62 -22.12 9.23
N GLY A 214 -14.47 -21.55 8.87
CA GLY A 214 -13.19 -22.26 8.90
C GLY A 214 -12.54 -22.13 10.28
N SER A 215 -11.94 -23.21 10.77
CA SER A 215 -11.11 -23.18 11.98
C SER A 215 -9.84 -24.02 11.80
N SER A 216 -8.69 -23.48 12.21
CA SER A 216 -7.41 -24.20 12.17
C SER A 216 -7.19 -25.13 13.38
N TYR A 217 -8.06 -25.05 14.40
CA TYR A 217 -7.94 -25.73 15.69
C TYR A 217 -9.33 -25.99 16.29
N GLU A 218 -9.41 -26.89 17.27
CA GLU A 218 -10.68 -27.14 17.98
C GLU A 218 -10.87 -26.08 19.09
N THR A 219 -11.99 -25.36 19.07
CA THR A 219 -12.21 -24.23 19.99
C THR A 219 -13.70 -23.91 20.21
N PRO A 220 -14.12 -23.45 21.40
CA PRO A 220 -15.42 -22.81 21.56
C PRO A 220 -15.44 -21.43 20.88
N ALA A 221 -16.55 -21.11 20.24
CA ALA A 221 -16.78 -19.82 19.58
C ALA A 221 -18.19 -19.28 19.88
N SER A 222 -18.32 -17.97 20.03
CA SER A 222 -19.59 -17.26 20.06
C SER A 222 -19.91 -16.69 18.68
N LEU A 223 -21.15 -16.88 18.24
CA LEU A 223 -21.70 -16.34 17.01
C LEU A 223 -22.72 -15.27 17.34
N THR A 224 -22.49 -14.04 16.91
CA THR A 224 -23.46 -12.94 17.01
C THR A 224 -24.12 -12.71 15.66
N PHE A 225 -25.45 -12.72 15.64
CA PHE A 225 -26.26 -12.47 14.47
C PHE A 225 -26.81 -11.04 14.49
N LEU A 226 -26.69 -10.31 13.39
CA LEU A 226 -27.28 -8.98 13.22
C LEU A 226 -28.23 -8.95 12.02
N LYS A 227 -29.36 -8.26 12.18
CA LYS A 227 -30.34 -7.95 11.12
C LYS A 227 -30.44 -6.45 10.97
N ASP A 228 -30.13 -5.93 9.79
CA ASP A 228 -30.11 -4.49 9.48
C ASP A 228 -29.28 -3.68 10.50
N GLY A 229 -28.21 -4.28 11.01
CA GLY A 229 -27.34 -3.72 12.05
C GLY A 229 -27.86 -3.86 13.48
N GLY A 230 -29.10 -4.31 13.69
CA GLY A 230 -29.66 -4.61 15.01
C GLY A 230 -29.33 -6.04 15.48
N TYR A 231 -29.13 -6.23 16.78
CA TYR A 231 -28.91 -7.55 17.37
C TYR A 231 -30.09 -8.49 17.12
N ALA A 232 -29.81 -9.66 16.54
CA ALA A 232 -30.80 -10.66 16.16
C ALA A 232 -30.67 -11.97 16.94
N GLY A 233 -29.58 -12.17 17.69
CA GLY A 233 -29.36 -13.33 18.54
C GLY A 233 -27.87 -13.66 18.69
N GLU A 234 -27.60 -14.65 19.52
CA GLU A 234 -26.27 -15.21 19.74
C GLU A 234 -26.37 -16.74 19.92
N ASP A 235 -25.33 -17.46 19.52
CA ASP A 235 -25.20 -18.91 19.72
C ASP A 235 -23.77 -19.27 20.11
N GLU A 236 -23.62 -20.25 21.01
CA GLU A 236 -22.32 -20.78 21.41
C GLU A 236 -22.11 -22.14 20.77
N VAL A 237 -21.06 -22.25 19.96
CA VAL A 237 -20.73 -23.47 19.23
C VAL A 237 -19.31 -23.93 19.53
N ARG A 238 -19.05 -25.22 19.32
CA ARG A 238 -17.69 -25.77 19.37
C ARG A 238 -17.27 -26.07 17.94
N LEU A 239 -16.24 -25.37 17.47
CA LEU A 239 -15.69 -25.55 16.13
C LEU A 239 -14.67 -26.69 16.14
N GLU A 240 -14.76 -27.56 15.15
CA GLU A 240 -13.76 -28.59 14.85
C GLU A 240 -12.74 -28.04 13.84
N VAL A 241 -11.59 -28.72 13.72
CA VAL A 241 -10.58 -28.36 12.73
C VAL A 241 -11.12 -28.59 11.33
N GLY A 242 -11.05 -27.56 10.47
CA GLY A 242 -11.58 -27.57 9.12
C GLY A 242 -12.81 -26.69 8.96
N GLU A 243 -13.70 -27.06 8.03
CA GLU A 243 -14.93 -26.32 7.75
C GLU A 243 -16.08 -26.84 8.61
N ASN A 244 -16.75 -25.92 9.29
CA ASN A 244 -17.91 -26.15 10.14
C ASN A 244 -19.13 -25.52 9.48
N GLU A 245 -20.11 -26.35 9.13
CA GLU A 245 -21.35 -25.91 8.52
C GLU A 245 -22.46 -25.86 9.57
N LEU A 246 -22.99 -24.66 9.82
CA LEU A 246 -24.03 -24.40 10.80
C LEU A 246 -25.28 -23.88 10.11
N ILE A 247 -26.45 -24.39 10.49
CA ILE A 247 -27.72 -24.04 9.87
C ILE A 247 -28.62 -23.37 10.90
N TYR A 248 -29.06 -22.17 10.59
CA TYR A 248 -29.92 -21.36 11.45
C TYR A 248 -31.26 -21.08 10.77
N LEU A 249 -32.35 -21.31 11.49
CA LEU A 249 -33.68 -20.93 11.04
C LEU A 249 -33.97 -19.48 11.41
N ASN A 250 -34.23 -18.65 10.40
CA ASN A 250 -34.53 -17.24 10.58
C ASN A 250 -35.87 -16.87 9.96
N ASN A 251 -36.54 -15.90 10.58
CA ASN A 251 -37.77 -15.30 10.08
C ASN A 251 -37.58 -13.78 9.89
N PHE A 252 -38.10 -13.27 8.78
CA PHE A 252 -38.16 -11.84 8.45
C PHE A 252 -39.63 -11.45 8.29
N ALA A 253 -40.09 -10.53 9.15
CA ALA A 253 -41.49 -10.12 9.19
C ALA A 253 -41.81 -8.98 8.21
N GLU A 254 -40.84 -8.10 7.98
CA GLU A 254 -40.99 -6.92 7.13
C GLU A 254 -40.56 -7.24 5.70
N SER A 255 -41.24 -6.64 4.73
CA SER A 255 -40.86 -6.73 3.32
C SER A 255 -39.80 -5.70 2.99
N GLY A 256 -38.82 -6.06 2.18
CA GLY A 256 -37.72 -5.17 1.81
C GLY A 256 -36.43 -5.93 1.58
N LEU A 257 -35.37 -5.20 1.25
CA LEU A 257 -34.02 -5.76 1.23
C LEU A 257 -33.45 -5.69 2.65
N HIS A 258 -33.13 -6.84 3.23
CA HIS A 258 -32.58 -6.94 4.58
C HIS A 258 -31.12 -7.38 4.52
N LYS A 259 -30.28 -6.74 5.33
CA LYS A 259 -28.88 -7.14 5.54
C LYS A 259 -28.82 -8.10 6.72
N TYR A 260 -28.22 -9.26 6.52
CA TYR A 260 -27.95 -10.24 7.57
C TYR A 260 -26.44 -10.38 7.76
N SER A 261 -25.96 -10.12 8.97
CA SER A 261 -24.53 -10.22 9.31
C SER A 261 -24.29 -11.29 10.35
N VAL A 262 -23.19 -12.02 10.22
CA VAL A 262 -22.70 -12.94 11.24
C VAL A 262 -21.31 -12.49 11.67
N LEU A 263 -21.08 -12.45 12.98
CA LEU A 263 -19.77 -12.23 13.59
C LEU A 263 -19.42 -13.46 14.40
N VAL A 264 -18.22 -14.00 14.21
CA VAL A 264 -17.69 -15.11 15.02
C VAL A 264 -16.58 -14.60 15.93
N GLN A 265 -16.55 -15.07 17.17
CA GLN A 265 -15.49 -14.77 18.12
C GLN A 265 -15.04 -16.06 18.79
N ALA A 266 -13.76 -16.40 18.63
CA ALA A 266 -13.16 -17.58 19.24
C ALA A 266 -11.97 -17.20 20.14
N ALA A 267 -11.76 -17.97 21.20
CA ALA A 267 -10.63 -17.73 22.09
C ALA A 267 -9.31 -18.19 21.43
N GLY A 268 -8.33 -17.30 21.35
CA GLY A 268 -7.02 -17.57 20.74
C GLY A 268 -6.87 -16.97 19.35
N ASP A 269 -7.98 -16.70 18.67
CA ASP A 269 -7.97 -16.04 17.37
C ASP A 269 -7.57 -14.56 17.47
N ARG A 270 -6.64 -14.16 16.62
CA ARG A 270 -6.01 -12.82 16.62
C ARG A 270 -6.31 -12.04 15.35
N VAL A 271 -6.88 -12.68 14.33
CA VAL A 271 -7.26 -12.04 13.07
C VAL A 271 -8.77 -11.83 13.15
N LEU A 272 -9.19 -10.60 13.45
CA LEU A 272 -10.61 -10.30 13.63
C LEU A 272 -11.26 -9.77 12.36
N GLU A 273 -10.46 -9.34 11.38
CA GLU A 273 -10.94 -8.77 10.12
C GLU A 273 -11.74 -9.80 9.30
N ASN A 274 -11.38 -11.08 9.35
CA ASN A 274 -12.02 -12.18 8.61
C ASN A 274 -13.15 -12.90 9.40
N ASN A 275 -13.52 -12.37 10.55
CA ASN A 275 -14.52 -12.95 11.44
C ASN A 275 -15.93 -12.41 11.25
N ARG A 276 -16.15 -11.62 10.20
CA ARG A 276 -17.45 -11.04 9.86
C ARG A 276 -17.80 -11.32 8.41
N GLY A 277 -19.08 -11.58 8.17
CA GLY A 277 -19.63 -11.62 6.83
C GLY A 277 -21.04 -11.09 6.80
N ASP A 278 -21.43 -10.69 5.61
CA ASP A 278 -22.69 -10.04 5.32
C ASP A 278 -23.34 -10.74 4.13
N THR A 279 -24.66 -10.91 4.18
CA THR A 279 -25.48 -11.33 3.04
C THR A 279 -26.74 -10.47 2.96
N PHE A 280 -27.36 -10.41 1.78
CA PHE A 280 -28.55 -9.62 1.52
C PHE A 280 -29.69 -10.53 1.09
N ILE A 281 -30.87 -10.33 1.71
CA ILE A 281 -32.04 -11.16 1.48
C ILE A 281 -33.20 -10.24 1.08
N GLN A 282 -33.82 -10.51 -0.06
CA GLN A 282 -35.01 -9.79 -0.50
C GLN A 282 -36.27 -10.45 0.09
N VAL A 283 -36.97 -9.75 0.98
CA VAL A 283 -38.23 -10.24 1.55
C VAL A 283 -39.40 -9.70 0.75
N GLU A 284 -40.13 -10.60 0.09
CA GLU A 284 -41.33 -10.29 -0.66
C GLU A 284 -42.49 -10.00 0.28
N GLY A 285 -43.17 -8.87 0.05
CA GLY A 285 -44.39 -8.51 0.75
C GLY A 285 -45.58 -9.38 0.33
N LYS A 286 -46.67 -9.33 1.10
CA LYS A 286 -47.90 -10.03 0.74
C LYS A 286 -48.41 -9.56 -0.63
N PRO A 287 -48.77 -10.47 -1.55
CA PRO A 287 -49.29 -10.09 -2.86
C PRO A 287 -50.55 -9.23 -2.68
N SER A 288 -50.60 -8.09 -3.35
CA SER A 288 -51.76 -7.21 -3.39
C SER A 288 -52.68 -7.64 -4.53
N LEU A 289 -53.88 -8.14 -4.21
CA LEU A 289 -54.87 -8.51 -5.21
C LEU A 289 -55.82 -7.31 -5.47
N LEU A 290 -55.75 -6.73 -6.66
CA LEU A 290 -56.72 -5.72 -7.09
C LEU A 290 -57.95 -6.41 -7.68
N TYR A 291 -59.05 -6.45 -6.92
CA TYR A 291 -60.33 -6.95 -7.42
C TYR A 291 -61.12 -5.81 -8.06
N VAL A 292 -61.32 -5.87 -9.37
CA VAL A 292 -62.19 -4.93 -10.11
C VAL A 292 -63.53 -5.61 -10.35
N SER A 293 -64.56 -5.16 -9.65
CA SER A 293 -65.95 -5.60 -9.87
C SER A 293 -66.72 -4.54 -10.65
N SER A 294 -67.36 -4.91 -11.75
CA SER A 294 -68.34 -4.07 -12.42
C SER A 294 -69.74 -4.41 -11.91
N GLU A 295 -70.22 -3.73 -10.87
CA GLU A 295 -71.64 -3.77 -10.54
C GLU A 295 -72.42 -2.93 -11.57
N LYS A 296 -73.20 -3.61 -12.40
CA LYS A 296 -74.19 -2.97 -13.26
C LYS A 296 -75.45 -2.76 -12.42
N SER A 297 -75.64 -1.54 -11.93
CA SER A 297 -76.91 -1.09 -11.35
C SER A 297 -78.01 -1.28 -12.40
N ILE A 298 -78.94 -2.21 -12.15
CA ILE A 298 -80.17 -2.36 -12.91
C ILE A 298 -81.20 -1.45 -12.23
N SER A 299 -81.56 -0.36 -12.90
CA SER A 299 -82.83 0.34 -12.70
C SER A 299 -83.52 0.52 -14.04
#